data_AF-A0A3Q2ZVG4-F1
#
_entry.id   AF-A0A3Q2ZVG4-F1
#
_cell.length_a   1.000
_cell.length_b   1.000
_cell.length_c   1.000
_cell.angle_alpha   90.00
_cell.angle_beta   90.00
_cell.angle_gamma   90.00
#
_symmetry.space_group_name_H-M   'P 1'
#
loop_
_entity.id
_entity.type
_entity.pdbx_description
1 polymer ?
#
loop_
_entity_poly.entity_id
_entity_poly.type
_entity_poly.pdbx_seq_one_letter_code
_entity_poly.pdbx_strand_id
1 'polypeptide(L)'
;MPLFLSCPPGCTDANSHWQPVCWSWPSFYIKTSIFSRIKVLTASFVLHRPFLPIFRWFDKSFSVVIYKNGKNGLNAEHSWADAPTVAHLWEYTLATDAFQLGYMEDGHCKGEVERSLPPPQRLVWDIPSEVQAQICSSLAAAQTLADDVDCHVFPFRDFGKGQIKKCRISPDAFIQISLQLAYYRDRGGFCLTYEASMTRLFREGRTETVRSCSNESCAFIKALEGEETKEECRRLFRQASEKHQNLYRLAMTGAGIDRHLFCLYVVSKYLGVDSPFLKEVLSEPWRLSTSQTPIQQMELFDLKNHPDFISLGGGFGPVADDGYGVSYIIVGEDMINFHVSSKHSCSDTDSHRFGAQIKKALADIMTLLSADAKTSSSSKGAVRSKSK
;
A
#
# COMPACT_ATOMS: atom_id res chain seq x y z
N MET A 1 19.90 -0.95 7.37
CA MET A 1 20.92 -0.48 6.41
C MET A 1 21.20 -1.62 5.44
N PRO A 2 20.87 -1.52 4.14
CA PRO A 2 21.47 -2.37 3.14
C PRO A 2 22.87 -1.83 2.80
N LEU A 3 23.87 -2.71 2.90
CA LEU A 3 25.24 -2.47 2.45
C LEU A 3 25.25 -2.43 0.92
N PHE A 4 25.56 -1.27 0.34
CA PHE A 4 25.91 -1.16 -1.08
C PHE A 4 27.30 -1.76 -1.28
N LEU A 5 27.38 -2.92 -1.94
CA LEU A 5 28.63 -3.43 -2.51
C LEU A 5 28.88 -2.71 -3.84
N SER A 6 29.99 -1.99 -3.90
CA SER A 6 30.51 -1.34 -5.11
C SER A 6 30.94 -2.38 -6.14
N CYS A 7 30.48 -2.23 -7.38
CA CYS A 7 30.97 -2.97 -8.54
C CYS A 7 32.27 -2.29 -9.04
N PRO A 8 33.38 -3.02 -9.30
CA PRO A 8 34.60 -2.42 -9.84
C PRO A 8 34.46 -2.13 -11.34
N PRO A 9 35.17 -1.12 -11.88
CA PRO A 9 34.99 -0.67 -13.25
C PRO A 9 35.77 -1.55 -14.23
N GLY A 10 35.07 -2.07 -15.25
CA GLY A 10 35.70 -2.65 -16.44
C GLY A 10 35.06 -3.96 -16.90
N CYS A 11 34.06 -3.86 -17.78
CA CYS A 11 33.83 -4.86 -18.83
C CYS A 11 32.83 -4.29 -19.83
N THR A 12 33.36 -3.63 -20.86
CA THR A 12 32.66 -3.34 -22.11
C THR A 12 32.88 -4.48 -23.10
N ASP A 13 31.84 -4.74 -23.90
CA ASP A 13 31.82 -5.49 -25.16
C ASP A 13 31.95 -7.03 -25.13
N ALA A 14 30.97 -7.73 -25.71
CA ALA A 14 31.00 -8.05 -27.14
C ALA A 14 29.90 -9.04 -27.54
N ASN A 15 29.32 -8.79 -28.71
CA ASN A 15 28.52 -9.72 -29.52
C ASN A 15 29.08 -11.15 -29.56
N SER A 16 28.21 -12.15 -29.50
CA SER A 16 28.35 -13.33 -30.36
C SER A 16 27.03 -14.07 -30.57
N HIS A 17 26.73 -14.26 -31.85
CA HIS A 17 25.66 -15.09 -32.41
C HIS A 17 25.81 -16.56 -32.01
N TRP A 18 24.69 -17.25 -31.72
CA TRP A 18 24.59 -18.70 -31.90
C TRP A 18 23.20 -19.11 -32.40
N GLN A 19 23.18 -19.78 -33.56
CA GLN A 19 22.03 -20.45 -34.16
C GLN A 19 21.71 -21.78 -33.45
N PRO A 20 20.45 -22.26 -33.46
CA PRO A 20 20.02 -23.41 -32.67
C PRO A 20 20.05 -24.73 -33.44
N VAL A 21 20.36 -25.83 -32.73
CA VAL A 21 20.08 -27.20 -33.19
C VAL A 21 19.03 -27.82 -32.26
N CYS A 22 17.92 -28.23 -32.89
CA CYS A 22 16.73 -28.86 -32.31
C CYS A 22 17.03 -30.19 -31.62
N TRP A 23 16.38 -30.45 -30.47
CA TRP A 23 15.84 -31.78 -30.13
C TRP A 23 14.56 -31.66 -29.28
N SER A 24 13.64 -32.60 -29.47
CA SER A 24 12.20 -32.56 -29.18
C SER A 24 11.78 -33.36 -27.92
N TRP A 25 10.46 -33.30 -27.61
CA TRP A 25 9.58 -34.19 -26.79
C TRP A 25 8.98 -33.61 -25.48
N PRO A 26 7.76 -34.03 -25.04
CA PRO A 26 6.47 -33.80 -25.67
C PRO A 26 5.43 -33.11 -24.75
N SER A 27 4.37 -32.63 -25.40
CA SER A 27 3.20 -31.90 -24.92
C SER A 27 2.47 -32.44 -23.68
N PHE A 28 1.96 -31.52 -22.85
CA PHE A 28 0.76 -31.72 -22.05
C PHE A 28 -0.26 -30.60 -22.36
N TYR A 29 -1.37 -30.99 -22.96
CA TYR A 29 -2.57 -30.17 -23.17
C TYR A 29 -3.33 -30.01 -21.85
N ILE A 30 -3.73 -28.80 -21.51
CA ILE A 30 -4.76 -28.54 -20.48
C ILE A 30 -5.89 -27.75 -21.14
N LYS A 31 -7.09 -28.35 -21.15
CA LYS A 31 -8.33 -27.78 -21.66
C LYS A 31 -8.90 -26.70 -20.71
N THR A 32 -9.41 -25.67 -21.37
CA THR A 32 -10.24 -24.52 -21.02
C THR A 32 -11.31 -24.67 -19.93
N SER A 33 -11.39 -23.65 -19.05
CA SER A 33 -12.60 -23.03 -18.43
C SER A 33 -12.23 -22.34 -17.09
N ILE A 34 -11.48 -21.22 -17.13
CA ILE A 34 -10.99 -20.56 -15.89
C ILE A 34 -11.31 -19.05 -15.78
N PHE A 35 -11.76 -18.37 -16.84
CA PHE A 35 -11.72 -16.90 -16.84
C PHE A 35 -12.94 -16.15 -16.28
N SER A 36 -13.96 -16.82 -15.74
CA SER A 36 -15.16 -16.13 -15.22
C SER A 36 -15.09 -15.68 -13.75
N ARG A 37 -13.97 -15.88 -13.04
CA ARG A 37 -13.85 -15.53 -11.60
C ARG A 37 -12.46 -15.02 -11.24
N ILE A 38 -12.07 -13.89 -11.83
CA ILE A 38 -10.83 -13.18 -11.49
C ILE A 38 -11.03 -12.49 -10.14
N LYS A 39 -10.51 -13.06 -9.04
CA LYS A 39 -10.43 -12.38 -7.74
C LYS A 39 -9.02 -11.82 -7.54
N VAL A 40 -8.91 -10.50 -7.39
CA VAL A 40 -7.65 -9.79 -7.14
C VAL A 40 -7.05 -10.25 -5.81
N LEU A 41 -5.77 -10.63 -5.85
CA LEU A 41 -5.07 -11.23 -4.72
C LEU A 41 -4.47 -10.16 -3.80
N THR A 42 -4.57 -10.47 -2.52
CA THR A 42 -4.15 -9.68 -1.38
C THR A 42 -2.68 -9.87 -1.04
N ALA A 43 -2.01 -8.87 -0.45
CA ALA A 43 -0.59 -8.89 -0.06
C ALA A 43 -0.16 -10.16 0.69
N SER A 44 -1.03 -10.69 1.58
CA SER A 44 -0.79 -11.93 2.31
C SER A 44 -0.47 -13.15 1.42
N PHE A 45 -1.07 -13.30 0.24
CA PHE A 45 -0.74 -14.46 -0.61
C PHE A 45 0.52 -14.25 -1.47
N VAL A 46 0.91 -13.00 -1.77
CA VAL A 46 2.20 -12.72 -2.44
C VAL A 46 3.36 -12.95 -1.48
N LEU A 47 3.14 -12.72 -0.18
CA LEU A 47 4.15 -12.76 0.87
C LEU A 47 4.19 -14.09 1.67
N HIS A 48 3.08 -14.84 1.84
CA HIS A 48 2.96 -15.90 2.88
C HIS A 48 2.48 -17.30 2.42
N ARG A 49 3.03 -17.89 1.36
CA ARG A 49 2.85 -19.35 1.17
C ARG A 49 4.19 -20.09 1.20
N PRO A 50 4.30 -21.20 1.95
CA PRO A 50 5.55 -21.96 2.17
C PRO A 50 6.13 -22.64 0.90
N PHE A 51 5.52 -22.45 -0.26
CA PHE A 51 5.98 -23.00 -1.55
C PHE A 51 6.33 -21.93 -2.59
N LEU A 52 6.22 -20.64 -2.27
CA LEU A 52 6.35 -19.54 -3.24
C LEU A 52 7.70 -18.80 -3.35
N PRO A 53 8.64 -18.79 -2.39
CA PRO A 53 9.86 -18.00 -2.58
C PRO A 53 10.71 -18.48 -3.77
N ILE A 54 10.47 -19.70 -4.25
CA ILE A 54 11.23 -20.36 -5.33
C ILE A 54 10.78 -19.91 -6.75
N PHE A 55 9.56 -19.37 -6.91
CA PHE A 55 9.00 -19.02 -8.24
C PHE A 55 9.08 -17.53 -8.58
N ARG A 56 10.05 -16.81 -8.02
CA ARG A 56 10.15 -15.35 -8.17
C ARG A 56 11.58 -14.92 -8.47
N TRP A 57 11.69 -13.81 -9.20
CA TRP A 57 12.93 -13.07 -9.38
C TRP A 57 12.74 -11.68 -8.79
N PHE A 58 13.09 -11.50 -7.52
CA PHE A 58 12.78 -10.27 -6.77
C PHE A 58 13.53 -9.03 -7.28
N ASP A 59 14.67 -9.21 -7.94
CA ASP A 59 15.41 -8.11 -8.57
C ASP A 59 14.72 -7.55 -9.82
N LYS A 60 13.67 -8.22 -10.31
CA LYS A 60 12.90 -7.72 -11.45
C LYS A 60 11.94 -6.66 -10.94
N SER A 61 11.96 -5.49 -11.60
CA SER A 61 11.16 -4.30 -11.22
C SER A 61 9.72 -4.61 -10.86
N PHE A 62 9.07 -5.51 -11.60
CA PHE A 62 7.84 -6.16 -11.16
C PHE A 62 7.68 -7.54 -11.78
N SER A 63 6.86 -8.37 -11.15
CA SER A 63 6.46 -9.70 -11.61
C SER A 63 4.95 -9.86 -11.45
N VAL A 64 4.29 -10.32 -12.52
CA VAL A 64 2.86 -10.68 -12.48
C VAL A 64 2.74 -12.13 -12.02
N VAL A 65 1.84 -12.38 -11.08
CA VAL A 65 1.64 -13.68 -10.43
C VAL A 65 0.25 -14.16 -10.78
N ILE A 66 0.16 -15.34 -11.37
CA ILE A 66 -1.12 -15.97 -11.73
C ILE A 66 -1.15 -17.34 -11.07
N TYR A 67 -2.10 -17.53 -10.14
CA TYR A 67 -2.29 -18.78 -9.44
C TYR A 67 -3.21 -19.71 -10.23
N LYS A 68 -3.03 -21.02 -10.06
CA LYS A 68 -3.89 -22.06 -10.66
C LYS A 68 -5.38 -21.92 -10.31
N ASN A 69 -5.70 -21.24 -9.21
CA ASN A 69 -7.08 -20.97 -8.78
C ASN A 69 -7.65 -19.66 -9.37
N GLY A 70 -7.00 -19.07 -10.37
CA GLY A 70 -7.45 -17.85 -11.05
C GLY A 70 -7.17 -16.55 -10.29
N LYS A 71 -6.67 -16.62 -9.05
CA LYS A 71 -6.25 -15.42 -8.36
C LYS A 71 -4.95 -14.89 -8.98
N ASN A 72 -4.79 -13.58 -8.99
CA ASN A 72 -3.60 -12.95 -9.56
C ASN A 72 -3.23 -11.68 -8.79
N GLY A 73 -1.98 -11.28 -8.91
CA GLY A 73 -1.47 -10.06 -8.30
C GLY A 73 -0.11 -9.69 -8.86
N LEU A 74 0.49 -8.65 -8.29
CA LEU A 74 1.73 -8.08 -8.74
C LEU A 74 2.70 -7.94 -7.55
N ASN A 75 3.95 -8.35 -7.76
CA ASN A 75 5.06 -8.04 -6.86
C ASN A 75 5.91 -6.95 -7.52
N ALA A 76 6.19 -5.86 -6.82
CA ALA A 76 7.03 -4.78 -7.32
C ALA A 76 8.27 -4.62 -6.44
N GLU A 77 9.42 -4.48 -7.08
CA GLU A 77 10.65 -4.03 -6.44
C GLU A 77 10.57 -2.50 -6.32
N HIS A 78 10.75 -1.99 -5.09
CA HIS A 78 10.34 -0.64 -4.72
C HIS A 78 11.38 0.44 -5.08
N SER A 79 12.62 0.06 -5.40
CA SER A 79 13.66 0.99 -5.86
C SER A 79 13.26 1.64 -7.20
N TRP A 80 12.58 0.90 -8.07
CA TRP A 80 12.16 1.38 -9.39
C TRP A 80 10.98 2.37 -9.33
N ALA A 81 9.93 2.05 -8.56
CA ALA A 81 8.69 2.84 -8.57
C ALA A 81 7.97 2.85 -7.22
N ASP A 82 7.17 3.89 -7.00
CA ASP A 82 6.27 3.99 -5.84
C ASP A 82 4.92 3.33 -6.13
N ALA A 83 4.20 2.95 -5.06
CA ALA A 83 2.92 2.24 -5.15
C ALA A 83 1.89 2.87 -6.12
N PRO A 84 1.70 4.21 -6.17
CA PRO A 84 0.75 4.82 -7.11
C PRO A 84 1.08 4.56 -8.59
N THR A 85 2.36 4.48 -8.96
CA THR A 85 2.78 4.19 -10.33
C THR A 85 2.45 2.74 -10.71
N VAL A 86 2.71 1.81 -9.80
CA VAL A 86 2.40 0.39 -9.99
C VAL A 86 0.89 0.15 -10.03
N ALA A 87 0.14 0.83 -9.18
CA ALA A 87 -1.33 0.78 -9.17
C ALA A 87 -1.92 1.31 -10.48
N HIS A 88 -1.39 2.41 -11.00
CA HIS A 88 -1.80 2.94 -12.30
C HIS A 88 -1.60 1.92 -13.44
N LEU A 89 -0.43 1.26 -13.49
CA LEU A 89 -0.17 0.19 -14.47
C LEU A 89 -1.18 -0.96 -14.34
N TRP A 90 -1.47 -1.36 -13.10
CA TRP A 90 -2.38 -2.46 -12.80
C TRP A 90 -3.83 -2.16 -13.18
N GLU A 91 -4.32 -0.98 -12.79
CA GLU A 91 -5.66 -0.47 -13.16
C GLU A 91 -5.81 -0.45 -14.69
N TYR A 92 -4.80 0.05 -15.40
CA TYR A 92 -4.86 0.22 -16.85
C TYR A 92 -4.96 -1.13 -17.54
N THR A 93 -4.10 -2.05 -17.10
CA THR A 93 -4.03 -3.39 -17.65
C THR A 93 -5.34 -4.15 -17.45
N LEU A 94 -5.93 -4.08 -16.24
CA LEU A 94 -7.21 -4.73 -15.94
C LEU A 94 -8.37 -4.14 -16.76
N ALA A 95 -8.43 -2.81 -16.89
CA ALA A 95 -9.48 -2.14 -17.65
C ALA A 95 -9.37 -2.45 -19.16
N THR A 96 -8.16 -2.37 -19.73
CA THR A 96 -7.92 -2.69 -21.13
C THR A 96 -8.19 -4.15 -21.44
N ASP A 97 -7.75 -5.07 -20.59
CA ASP A 97 -7.98 -6.51 -20.78
C ASP A 97 -9.48 -6.85 -20.78
N ALA A 98 -10.22 -6.36 -19.78
CA ALA A 98 -11.63 -6.69 -19.59
C ALA A 98 -12.56 -6.02 -20.61
N PHE A 99 -12.32 -4.75 -20.94
CA PHE A 99 -13.29 -3.94 -21.68
C PHE A 99 -12.88 -3.54 -23.10
N GLN A 100 -11.58 -3.59 -23.43
CA GLN A 100 -11.10 -3.20 -24.76
C GLN A 100 -10.68 -4.42 -25.59
N LEU A 101 -9.83 -5.29 -25.04
CA LEU A 101 -9.38 -6.50 -25.72
C LEU A 101 -10.47 -7.57 -25.66
N GLY A 102 -10.89 -7.95 -24.46
CA GLY A 102 -12.00 -8.85 -24.22
C GLY A 102 -11.80 -10.29 -24.72
N TYR A 103 -12.77 -11.12 -24.40
CA TYR A 103 -12.73 -12.56 -24.64
C TYR A 103 -14.02 -13.04 -25.34
N MET A 104 -13.89 -14.09 -26.13
CA MET A 104 -15.01 -14.85 -26.73
C MET A 104 -15.68 -15.73 -25.66
N GLU A 105 -16.88 -16.25 -25.94
CA GLU A 105 -17.63 -17.09 -24.98
C GLU A 105 -16.89 -18.38 -24.57
N ASP A 106 -16.00 -18.87 -25.42
CA ASP A 106 -15.14 -20.03 -25.17
C ASP A 106 -13.90 -19.71 -24.32
N GLY A 107 -13.71 -18.43 -23.96
CA GLY A 107 -12.61 -17.93 -23.14
C GLY A 107 -11.34 -17.58 -23.91
N HIS A 108 -11.34 -17.62 -25.25
CA HIS A 108 -10.20 -17.15 -26.05
C HIS A 108 -10.20 -15.63 -26.21
N CYS A 109 -9.01 -15.02 -26.32
CA CYS A 109 -8.90 -13.58 -26.62
C CYS A 109 -9.57 -13.27 -27.97
N LYS A 110 -10.25 -12.12 -28.06
CA LYS A 110 -10.75 -11.64 -29.36
C LYS A 110 -9.57 -11.24 -30.27
N GLY A 111 -9.70 -11.51 -31.56
CA GLY A 111 -8.69 -11.17 -32.56
C GLY A 111 -8.29 -12.37 -33.44
N GLU A 112 -7.37 -12.14 -34.37
CA GLU A 112 -6.82 -13.18 -35.22
C GLU A 112 -5.59 -13.83 -34.58
N VAL A 113 -5.55 -15.16 -34.54
CA VAL A 113 -4.44 -15.90 -33.94
C VAL A 113 -3.27 -15.96 -34.92
N GLU A 114 -2.18 -15.30 -34.58
CA GLU A 114 -0.90 -15.47 -35.27
C GLU A 114 -0.28 -16.83 -34.87
N ARG A 115 -0.12 -17.73 -35.85
CA ARG A 115 0.32 -19.12 -35.61
C ARG A 115 1.83 -19.31 -35.80
N SER A 116 2.55 -18.26 -36.20
CA SER A 116 3.98 -18.35 -36.56
C SER A 116 4.97 -18.09 -35.42
N LEU A 117 4.51 -17.99 -34.16
CA LEU A 117 5.39 -17.71 -33.04
C LEU A 117 6.32 -18.89 -32.70
N PRO A 118 7.62 -18.65 -32.46
CA PRO A 118 8.53 -19.69 -31.99
C PRO A 118 8.12 -20.19 -30.59
N PRO A 119 8.41 -21.46 -30.25
CA PRO A 119 8.11 -21.99 -28.92
C PRO A 119 8.93 -21.27 -27.84
N PRO A 120 8.39 -21.13 -26.60
CA PRO A 120 9.14 -20.56 -25.49
C PRO A 120 10.45 -21.31 -25.22
N GLN A 121 11.54 -20.56 -25.03
CA GLN A 121 12.83 -21.15 -24.69
C GLN A 121 12.97 -21.30 -23.18
N ARG A 122 13.27 -22.53 -22.73
CA ARG A 122 13.61 -22.79 -21.32
C ARG A 122 14.98 -22.21 -21.01
N LEU A 123 15.07 -21.38 -19.97
CA LEU A 123 16.34 -20.96 -19.38
C LEU A 123 16.93 -22.12 -18.57
N VAL A 124 18.16 -22.50 -18.87
CA VAL A 124 18.88 -23.60 -18.22
C VAL A 124 20.12 -23.03 -17.54
N TRP A 125 20.35 -23.49 -16.32
CA TRP A 125 21.48 -23.06 -15.49
C TRP A 125 22.24 -24.30 -15.05
N ASP A 126 23.58 -24.23 -15.11
CA ASP A 126 24.42 -25.15 -14.38
C ASP A 126 24.54 -24.64 -12.94
N ILE A 127 24.28 -25.50 -11.95
CA ILE A 127 24.18 -25.11 -10.54
C ILE A 127 25.25 -25.88 -9.75
N PRO A 128 26.44 -25.30 -9.56
CA PRO A 128 27.52 -25.90 -8.77
C PRO A 128 27.10 -26.20 -7.32
N SER A 129 27.80 -27.13 -6.67
CA SER A 129 27.49 -27.56 -5.31
C SER A 129 27.49 -26.40 -4.29
N GLU A 130 28.36 -25.41 -4.48
CA GLU A 130 28.45 -24.21 -3.66
C GLU A 130 27.17 -23.37 -3.76
N VAL A 131 26.62 -23.23 -4.98
CA VAL A 131 25.38 -22.49 -5.24
C VAL A 131 24.18 -23.27 -4.68
N GLN A 132 24.18 -24.61 -4.76
CA GLN A 132 23.12 -25.43 -4.16
C GLN A 132 23.04 -25.21 -2.64
N ALA A 133 24.18 -25.15 -1.94
CA ALA A 133 24.20 -24.85 -0.51
C ALA A 133 23.65 -23.45 -0.20
N GLN A 134 23.98 -22.44 -1.02
CA GLN A 134 23.45 -21.09 -0.89
C GLN A 134 21.93 -21.03 -1.13
N ILE A 135 21.40 -21.80 -2.08
CA ILE A 135 19.96 -21.91 -2.33
C ILE A 135 19.25 -22.44 -1.09
N CYS A 136 19.78 -23.51 -0.47
CA CYS A 136 19.20 -24.09 0.75
C CYS A 136 19.20 -23.08 1.91
N SER A 137 20.32 -22.39 2.14
CA SER A 137 20.42 -21.38 3.18
C SER A 137 19.48 -20.20 2.94
N SER A 138 19.40 -19.72 1.69
CA SER A 138 18.53 -18.60 1.31
C SER A 138 17.06 -18.96 1.43
N LEU A 139 16.69 -20.20 1.09
CA LEU A 139 15.33 -20.69 1.28
C LEU A 139 14.95 -20.75 2.76
N ALA A 140 15.83 -21.23 3.63
CA ALA A 140 15.60 -21.27 5.07
C ALA A 140 15.41 -19.85 5.66
N ALA A 141 16.25 -18.89 5.24
CA ALA A 141 16.13 -17.50 5.64
C ALA A 141 14.82 -16.87 5.13
N ALA A 142 14.48 -17.06 3.85
CA ALA A 142 13.25 -16.55 3.25
C ALA A 142 12.00 -17.14 3.92
N GLN A 143 12.03 -18.43 4.25
CA GLN A 143 10.93 -19.10 4.95
C GLN A 143 10.75 -18.53 6.35
N THR A 144 11.84 -18.33 7.11
CA THR A 144 11.81 -17.69 8.44
C THR A 144 11.20 -16.30 8.38
N LEU A 145 11.60 -15.48 7.39
CA LEU A 145 11.04 -14.14 7.20
C LEU A 145 9.56 -14.17 6.82
N ALA A 146 9.15 -15.10 5.96
CA ALA A 146 7.75 -15.23 5.54
C ALA A 146 6.85 -15.71 6.68
N ASP A 147 7.33 -16.64 7.50
CA ASP A 147 6.59 -17.20 8.64
C ASP A 147 6.47 -16.20 9.80
N ASP A 148 7.35 -15.21 9.87
CA ASP A 148 7.34 -14.18 10.92
C ASP A 148 6.42 -12.99 10.61
N VAL A 149 5.94 -12.82 9.38
CA VAL A 149 5.04 -11.70 9.08
C VAL A 149 3.60 -12.07 9.44
N ASP A 150 2.90 -11.21 10.18
CA ASP A 150 1.44 -11.26 10.34
C ASP A 150 0.79 -10.31 9.33
N CYS A 151 -0.36 -10.69 8.77
CA CYS A 151 -1.06 -9.86 7.80
C CYS A 151 -2.58 -10.01 7.92
N HIS A 152 -3.25 -8.88 8.18
CA HIS A 152 -4.70 -8.78 8.21
C HIS A 152 -5.20 -7.82 7.13
N VAL A 153 -6.00 -8.34 6.20
CA VAL A 153 -6.59 -7.54 5.14
C VAL A 153 -8.10 -7.61 5.19
N PHE A 154 -8.74 -6.44 5.19
CA PHE A 154 -10.18 -6.36 5.34
C PHE A 154 -10.77 -5.18 4.57
N PRO A 155 -11.97 -5.36 3.97
CA PRO A 155 -12.79 -4.26 3.53
C PRO A 155 -13.52 -3.63 4.72
N PHE A 156 -13.59 -2.31 4.75
CA PHE A 156 -14.47 -1.52 5.59
C PHE A 156 -15.58 -0.93 4.73
N ARG A 157 -16.84 -1.31 5.01
CA ARG A 157 -18.01 -1.02 4.18
C ARG A 157 -19.12 -0.24 4.91
N ASP A 158 -18.89 0.14 6.17
CA ASP A 158 -19.89 0.88 6.94
C ASP A 158 -20.06 2.30 6.36
N PHE A 159 -18.96 2.87 5.85
CA PHE A 159 -18.93 4.09 5.06
C PHE A 159 -17.61 4.21 4.27
N GLY A 160 -17.57 5.17 3.34
CA GLY A 160 -16.36 5.55 2.60
C GLY A 160 -16.20 7.06 2.48
N LYS A 161 -15.45 7.50 1.46
CA LYS A 161 -15.17 8.93 1.23
C LYS A 161 -16.44 9.78 1.08
N GLY A 162 -17.53 9.21 0.60
CA GLY A 162 -18.78 9.93 0.37
C GLY A 162 -19.40 10.45 1.67
N GLN A 163 -19.35 9.67 2.76
CA GLN A 163 -19.82 10.15 4.06
C GLN A 163 -18.79 11.09 4.71
N ILE A 164 -17.50 10.77 4.65
CA ILE A 164 -16.45 11.61 5.23
C ILE A 164 -16.48 13.03 4.64
N LYS A 165 -16.68 13.14 3.33
CA LYS A 165 -16.81 14.44 2.64
C LYS A 165 -18.06 15.23 3.07
N LYS A 166 -19.16 14.58 3.47
CA LYS A 166 -20.35 15.28 4.02
C LYS A 166 -20.03 15.98 5.35
N CYS A 167 -19.08 15.45 6.12
CA CYS A 167 -18.55 16.09 7.31
C CYS A 167 -17.57 17.26 7.01
N ARG A 168 -17.29 17.54 5.73
CA ARG A 168 -16.32 18.53 5.24
C ARG A 168 -14.88 18.26 5.70
N ILE A 169 -14.51 16.99 5.78
CA ILE A 169 -13.17 16.52 6.16
C ILE A 169 -12.52 15.82 4.96
N SER A 170 -11.20 15.94 4.81
CA SER A 170 -10.46 15.12 3.83
C SER A 170 -10.55 13.65 4.22
N PRO A 171 -10.93 12.75 3.29
CA PRO A 171 -10.90 11.31 3.54
C PRO A 171 -9.56 10.80 4.04
N ASP A 172 -8.47 11.35 3.52
CA ASP A 172 -7.12 10.94 3.88
C ASP A 172 -6.75 11.38 5.31
N ALA A 173 -6.99 12.66 5.66
CA ALA A 173 -6.79 13.15 7.03
C ALA A 173 -7.66 12.41 8.05
N PHE A 174 -8.91 12.09 7.69
CA PHE A 174 -9.81 11.30 8.53
C PHE A 174 -9.22 9.91 8.82
N ILE A 175 -8.74 9.21 7.78
CA ILE A 175 -8.14 7.88 7.94
C ILE A 175 -6.87 7.98 8.77
N GLN A 176 -5.97 8.91 8.46
CA GLN A 176 -4.70 9.08 9.17
C GLN A 176 -4.89 9.36 10.67
N ILE A 177 -5.82 10.26 11.03
CA ILE A 177 -6.15 10.51 12.45
C ILE A 177 -6.81 9.28 13.09
N SER A 178 -7.62 8.53 12.35
CA SER A 178 -8.19 7.26 12.83
C SER A 178 -7.11 6.21 13.10
N LEU A 179 -6.05 6.15 12.28
CA LEU A 179 -4.89 5.28 12.50
C LEU A 179 -4.13 5.69 13.77
N GLN A 180 -3.97 6.99 14.03
CA GLN A 180 -3.38 7.49 15.28
C GLN A 180 -4.21 7.08 16.50
N LEU A 181 -5.53 7.22 16.44
CA LEU A 181 -6.43 6.79 17.53
C LEU A 181 -6.38 5.27 17.75
N ALA A 182 -6.40 4.50 16.66
CA ALA A 182 -6.28 3.05 16.73
C ALA A 182 -4.96 2.64 17.40
N TYR A 183 -3.84 3.30 17.04
CA TYR A 183 -2.52 2.99 17.60
C TYR A 183 -2.46 3.35 19.08
N TYR A 184 -2.98 4.51 19.46
CA TYR A 184 -3.05 4.93 20.86
C TYR A 184 -3.83 3.92 21.72
N ARG A 185 -4.95 3.41 21.23
CA ARG A 185 -5.75 2.38 21.93
C ARG A 185 -5.10 1.01 21.96
N ASP A 186 -4.33 0.66 20.93
CA ASP A 186 -3.65 -0.64 20.83
C ASP A 186 -2.37 -0.69 21.69
N ARG A 187 -1.57 0.38 21.69
CA ARG A 187 -0.23 0.44 22.28
C ARG A 187 -0.13 1.32 23.52
N GLY A 188 -1.20 2.01 23.89
CA GLY A 188 -1.24 2.89 25.08
C GLY A 188 -0.43 4.17 24.96
N GLY A 189 -0.02 4.56 23.75
CA GLY A 189 0.82 5.73 23.52
C GLY A 189 0.89 6.15 22.07
N PHE A 190 1.59 7.25 21.80
CA PHE A 190 1.82 7.75 20.45
C PHE A 190 3.15 7.21 19.90
N CYS A 191 3.27 7.16 18.58
CA CYS A 191 4.52 6.79 17.94
C CYS A 191 4.82 7.66 16.72
N LEU A 192 6.08 7.65 16.32
CA LEU A 192 6.49 8.28 15.09
C LEU A 192 5.81 7.56 13.91
N THR A 193 5.00 8.32 13.17
CA THR A 193 4.21 7.80 12.05
C THR A 193 4.71 8.33 10.73
N TYR A 194 5.05 7.42 9.83
CA TYR A 194 5.41 7.71 8.45
C TYR A 194 4.17 7.62 7.56
N GLU A 195 3.99 8.61 6.70
CA GLU A 195 3.04 8.56 5.60
C GLU A 195 3.74 9.01 4.33
N ALA A 196 3.67 8.18 3.28
CA ALA A 196 4.27 8.52 2.00
C ALA A 196 3.46 9.60 1.27
N SER A 197 4.09 10.73 0.95
CA SER A 197 3.52 11.77 0.08
C SER A 197 4.35 11.88 -1.20
N MET A 198 3.68 11.88 -2.35
CA MET A 198 4.34 11.97 -3.66
C MET A 198 4.87 13.39 -3.92
N THR A 199 6.11 13.50 -4.39
CA THR A 199 6.72 14.77 -4.80
C THR A 199 6.81 14.92 -6.33
N ARG A 200 5.89 14.29 -7.06
CA ARG A 200 5.87 14.25 -8.54
C ARG A 200 5.70 15.62 -9.23
N LEU A 201 5.49 16.69 -8.46
CA LEU A 201 5.56 18.07 -8.96
C LEU A 201 7.00 18.48 -9.33
N PHE A 202 7.99 17.78 -8.80
CA PHE A 202 9.40 18.00 -9.09
C PHE A 202 9.92 16.96 -10.08
N ARG A 203 10.92 17.35 -10.88
CA ARG A 203 11.64 16.42 -11.75
C ARG A 203 12.24 15.30 -10.90
N GLU A 204 12.02 14.05 -11.32
CA GLU A 204 12.51 12.84 -10.62
C GLU A 204 11.97 12.70 -9.17
N GLY A 205 10.90 13.44 -8.84
CA GLY A 205 10.26 13.37 -7.54
C GLY A 205 9.70 11.99 -7.23
N ARG A 206 10.16 11.41 -6.12
CA ARG A 206 9.66 10.17 -5.52
C ARG A 206 8.68 10.50 -4.40
N THR A 207 9.17 10.44 -3.15
CA THR A 207 8.35 10.66 -1.96
C THR A 207 9.02 11.61 -0.97
N GLU A 208 8.20 12.29 -0.18
CA GLU A 208 8.52 12.94 1.08
C GLU A 208 7.67 12.31 2.20
N THR A 209 8.06 12.50 3.46
CA THR A 209 7.34 12.02 4.62
C THR A 209 6.33 13.05 5.12
N VAL A 210 5.10 12.62 5.33
CA VAL A 210 4.15 13.30 6.21
C VAL A 210 4.25 12.66 7.58
N ARG A 211 4.52 13.47 8.61
CA ARG A 211 4.55 13.02 10.01
C ARG A 211 3.15 13.13 10.60
N SER A 212 2.34 12.09 10.40
CA SER A 212 0.90 12.12 10.71
C SER A 212 0.60 12.21 12.22
N CYS A 213 1.53 11.75 13.06
CA CYS A 213 1.50 12.00 14.50
C CYS A 213 1.93 13.45 14.78
N SER A 214 0.95 14.30 15.03
CA SER A 214 1.11 15.73 15.35
C SER A 214 0.58 16.06 16.75
N ASN A 215 1.01 17.19 17.32
CA ASN A 215 0.48 17.68 18.60
C ASN A 215 -1.04 17.84 18.56
N GLU A 216 -1.57 18.30 17.43
CA GLU A 216 -2.99 18.50 17.18
C GLU A 216 -3.75 17.16 17.17
N SER A 217 -3.21 16.13 16.50
CA SER A 217 -3.78 14.78 16.55
C SER A 217 -3.72 14.16 17.95
N CYS A 218 -2.62 14.39 18.69
CA CYS A 218 -2.47 13.90 20.05
C CYS A 218 -3.45 14.57 21.01
N ALA A 219 -3.65 15.88 20.88
CA ALA A 219 -4.61 16.63 21.68
C ALA A 219 -6.05 16.16 21.45
N PHE A 220 -6.43 15.96 20.18
CA PHE A 220 -7.73 15.37 19.84
C PHE A 220 -7.92 13.99 20.47
N ILE A 221 -6.95 13.09 20.33
CA ILE A 221 -7.06 11.71 20.84
C ILE A 221 -7.16 11.70 22.36
N LYS A 222 -6.34 12.50 23.05
CA LYS A 222 -6.41 12.63 24.52
C LYS A 222 -7.75 13.20 24.98
N ALA A 223 -8.31 14.19 24.27
CA ALA A 223 -9.63 14.73 24.60
C ALA A 223 -10.74 13.69 24.41
N LEU A 224 -10.70 12.96 23.28
CA LEU A 224 -11.69 11.92 22.98
C LEU A 224 -11.70 10.79 24.03
N GLU A 225 -10.52 10.40 24.51
CA GLU A 225 -10.37 9.35 25.53
C GLU A 225 -10.48 9.88 26.98
N GLY A 226 -10.41 11.20 27.17
CA GLY A 226 -10.34 11.89 28.48
C GLY A 226 -11.65 12.48 28.98
N GLU A 227 -12.80 12.01 28.48
CA GLU A 227 -14.15 12.46 28.85
C GLU A 227 -14.48 13.94 28.53
N GLU A 228 -13.75 14.56 27.59
CA GLU A 228 -14.07 15.91 27.13
C GLU A 228 -15.42 15.98 26.42
N THR A 229 -15.99 17.19 26.35
CA THR A 229 -17.26 17.41 25.63
C THR A 229 -17.14 17.03 24.16
N LYS A 230 -18.25 16.57 23.55
CA LYS A 230 -18.28 16.20 22.13
C LYS A 230 -17.96 17.41 21.25
N GLU A 231 -18.40 18.60 21.65
CA GLU A 231 -18.17 19.85 20.95
C GLU A 231 -16.68 20.18 20.90
N GLU A 232 -15.98 20.01 22.02
CA GLU A 232 -14.53 20.22 22.10
C GLU A 232 -13.77 19.16 21.29
N CYS A 233 -14.15 17.89 21.39
CA CYS A 233 -13.58 16.82 20.57
C CYS A 233 -13.73 17.11 19.07
N ARG A 234 -14.90 17.61 18.61
CA ARG A 234 -15.10 18.01 17.21
C ARG A 234 -14.20 19.18 16.81
N ARG A 235 -14.04 20.17 17.69
CA ARG A 235 -13.16 21.32 17.46
C ARG A 235 -11.71 20.87 17.28
N LEU A 236 -11.21 20.03 18.18
CA LEU A 236 -9.86 19.47 18.13
C LEU A 236 -9.66 18.56 16.92
N PHE A 237 -10.66 17.75 16.56
CA PHE A 237 -10.60 16.91 15.36
C PHE A 237 -10.44 17.74 14.08
N ARG A 238 -11.17 18.87 13.96
CA ARG A 238 -11.04 19.78 12.81
C ARG A 238 -9.63 20.37 12.76
N GLN A 239 -9.08 20.81 13.90
CA GLN A 239 -7.70 21.32 13.97
C GLN A 239 -6.66 20.26 13.57
N ALA A 240 -6.81 19.02 14.06
CA ALA A 240 -5.95 17.91 13.67
C ALA A 240 -6.04 17.62 12.16
N SER A 241 -7.26 17.67 11.61
CA SER A 241 -7.50 17.44 10.18
C SER A 241 -6.87 18.53 9.30
N GLU A 242 -7.05 19.80 9.67
CA GLU A 242 -6.45 20.94 8.98
C GLU A 242 -4.92 20.91 9.06
N LYS A 243 -4.38 20.54 10.22
CA LYS A 243 -2.94 20.36 10.41
C LYS A 243 -2.39 19.28 9.49
N HIS A 244 -3.02 18.10 9.47
CA HIS A 244 -2.60 16.99 8.62
C HIS A 244 -2.60 17.39 7.14
N GLN A 245 -3.68 18.02 6.67
CA GLN A 245 -3.75 18.53 5.29
C GLN A 245 -2.63 19.54 4.98
N ASN A 246 -2.29 20.42 5.93
CA ASN A 246 -1.20 21.35 5.76
C ASN A 246 0.15 20.65 5.68
N LEU A 247 0.42 19.67 6.54
CA LEU A 247 1.63 18.86 6.49
C LEU A 247 1.74 18.10 5.15
N TYR A 248 0.64 17.53 4.67
CA TYR A 248 0.59 16.87 3.37
C TYR A 248 0.93 17.82 2.22
N ARG A 249 0.36 19.03 2.24
CA ARG A 249 0.68 20.07 1.25
C ARG A 249 2.16 20.44 1.29
N LEU A 250 2.71 20.69 2.48
CA LEU A 250 4.13 21.01 2.64
C LEU A 250 5.03 19.90 2.09
N ALA A 251 4.75 18.64 2.42
CA ALA A 251 5.51 17.50 1.91
C ALA A 251 5.44 17.41 0.38
N MET A 252 4.24 17.49 -0.20
CA MET A 252 4.03 17.43 -1.66
C MET A 252 4.74 18.57 -2.41
N THR A 253 4.85 19.75 -1.80
CA THR A 253 5.56 20.91 -2.37
C THR A 253 7.02 21.00 -1.95
N GLY A 254 7.62 19.91 -1.45
CA GLY A 254 9.06 19.85 -1.13
C GLY A 254 9.49 20.65 0.10
N ALA A 255 8.53 21.05 0.94
CA ALA A 255 8.73 21.74 2.21
C ALA A 255 8.61 20.78 3.42
N GLY A 256 8.68 19.47 3.18
CA GLY A 256 8.89 18.47 4.23
C GLY A 256 10.33 18.53 4.77
N ILE A 257 10.55 17.86 5.90
CA ILE A 257 11.85 17.92 6.60
C ILE A 257 12.66 16.63 6.44
N ASP A 258 12.02 15.49 6.19
CA ASP A 258 12.65 14.19 6.30
C ASP A 258 13.67 13.94 5.18
N ARG A 259 13.35 14.25 3.91
CA ARG A 259 14.36 14.14 2.84
C ARG A 259 15.48 15.16 3.00
N HIS A 260 15.22 16.33 3.56
CA HIS A 260 16.25 17.32 3.86
C HIS A 260 17.19 16.82 4.97
N LEU A 261 16.66 16.30 6.07
CA LEU A 261 17.47 15.69 7.15
C LEU A 261 18.29 14.51 6.63
N PHE A 262 17.73 13.68 5.75
CA PHE A 262 18.46 12.60 5.10
C PHE A 262 19.60 13.11 4.21
N CYS A 263 19.39 14.18 3.45
CA CYS A 263 20.44 14.83 2.67
C CYS A 263 21.58 15.32 3.57
N LEU A 264 21.27 16.01 4.68
CA LEU A 264 22.27 16.45 5.66
C LEU A 264 23.05 15.27 6.24
N TYR A 265 22.39 14.15 6.51
CA TYR A 265 23.04 12.92 6.94
C TYR A 265 24.02 12.37 5.89
N VAL A 266 23.61 12.24 4.63
CA VAL A 266 24.49 11.78 3.55
C VAL A 266 25.71 12.69 3.41
N VAL A 267 25.50 14.01 3.43
CA VAL A 267 26.59 15.00 3.37
C VAL A 267 27.51 14.88 4.59
N SER A 268 26.97 14.71 5.80
CA SER A 268 27.78 14.54 7.02
C SER A 268 28.69 13.32 6.94
N LYS A 269 28.20 12.20 6.38
CA LYS A 269 29.00 10.98 6.17
C LYS A 269 30.09 11.18 5.14
N TYR A 270 29.79 11.87 4.04
CA TYR A 270 30.79 12.21 3.03
C TYR A 270 31.91 13.09 3.60
N LEU A 271 31.57 14.07 4.44
CA LEU A 271 32.53 14.99 5.05
C LEU A 271 33.21 14.44 6.31
N GLY A 272 32.84 13.25 6.79
CA GLY A 272 33.36 12.69 8.03
C GLY A 272 32.97 13.48 9.30
N VAL A 273 31.86 14.22 9.25
CA VAL A 273 31.35 15.00 10.37
C VAL A 273 30.36 14.15 11.18
N ASP A 274 30.65 13.95 12.46
CA ASP A 274 29.69 13.34 13.37
C ASP A 274 28.71 14.39 13.90
N SER A 275 27.42 14.07 13.87
CA SER A 275 26.35 14.97 14.31
C SER A 275 25.47 14.24 15.31
N PRO A 276 25.57 14.57 16.61
CA PRO A 276 24.72 13.99 17.65
C PRO A 276 23.23 14.16 17.33
N PHE A 277 22.85 15.33 16.80
CA PHE A 277 21.48 15.62 16.38
C PHE A 277 21.00 14.66 15.27
N LEU A 278 21.76 14.50 14.19
CA LEU A 278 21.36 13.60 13.09
C LEU A 278 21.31 12.14 13.55
N LYS A 279 22.22 11.75 14.45
CA LYS A 279 22.22 10.42 15.05
C LYS A 279 20.96 10.17 15.87
N GLU A 280 20.54 11.13 16.68
CA GLU A 280 19.31 11.06 17.48
C GLU A 280 18.06 10.96 16.58
N VAL A 281 17.84 11.96 15.72
CA VAL A 281 16.59 12.06 14.95
C VAL A 281 16.38 10.93 13.94
N LEU A 282 17.47 10.31 13.44
CA LEU A 282 17.40 9.17 12.52
C LEU A 282 17.39 7.81 13.22
N SER A 283 17.63 7.78 14.53
CA SER A 283 17.55 6.53 15.31
C SER A 283 16.13 6.18 15.73
N GLU A 284 15.22 7.15 15.73
CA GLU A 284 13.82 6.94 16.11
C GLU A 284 13.08 6.06 15.09
N PRO A 285 12.51 4.92 15.52
CA PRO A 285 11.86 3.98 14.61
C PRO A 285 10.47 4.46 14.17
N TRP A 286 10.16 4.27 12.89
CA TRP A 286 8.83 4.48 12.32
C TRP A 286 7.91 3.30 12.67
N ARG A 287 7.41 3.27 13.91
CA ARG A 287 6.56 2.17 14.40
C ARG A 287 5.19 2.09 13.73
N LEU A 288 4.74 3.17 13.10
CA LEU A 288 3.57 3.13 12.22
C LEU A 288 3.98 3.67 10.86
N SER A 289 3.91 2.82 9.84
CA SER A 289 4.25 3.18 8.48
C SER A 289 3.02 3.02 7.60
N THR A 290 2.64 4.09 6.90
CA THR A 290 1.36 4.18 6.19
C THR A 290 1.54 4.60 4.74
N SER A 291 0.66 4.10 3.87
CA SER A 291 0.61 4.53 2.47
C SER A 291 -0.81 4.46 1.94
N GLN A 292 -1.22 5.53 1.27
CA GLN A 292 -2.41 5.52 0.43
C GLN A 292 -2.02 5.13 -0.99
N THR A 293 -2.71 4.14 -1.55
CA THR A 293 -2.63 3.87 -3.00
C THR A 293 -3.87 4.46 -3.68
N PRO A 294 -3.77 5.63 -4.34
CA PRO A 294 -4.92 6.28 -4.95
C PRO A 294 -5.37 5.52 -6.20
N ILE A 295 -6.69 5.42 -6.39
CA ILE A 295 -7.28 4.92 -7.63
C ILE A 295 -7.34 6.09 -8.61
N GLN A 296 -6.64 5.98 -9.74
CA GLN A 296 -6.44 7.09 -10.66
C GLN A 296 -7.19 6.94 -11.97
N GLN A 297 -7.64 5.73 -12.30
CA GLN A 297 -8.29 5.44 -13.59
C GLN A 297 -9.77 5.10 -13.47
N MET A 298 -10.49 5.83 -12.60
CA MET A 298 -11.93 5.63 -12.38
C MET A 298 -12.79 5.82 -13.64
N GLU A 299 -12.31 6.58 -14.64
CA GLU A 299 -13.02 6.78 -15.91
C GLU A 299 -12.98 5.55 -16.81
N LEU A 300 -11.94 4.71 -16.67
CA LEU A 300 -11.79 3.49 -17.45
C LEU A 300 -12.60 2.32 -16.88
N PHE A 301 -13.14 2.48 -15.67
CA PHE A 301 -13.64 1.36 -14.89
C PHE A 301 -14.86 1.73 -14.02
N ASP A 302 -16.04 1.22 -14.38
CA ASP A 302 -17.25 1.35 -13.55
C ASP A 302 -17.28 0.27 -12.46
N LEU A 303 -16.70 0.59 -11.30
CA LEU A 303 -16.67 -0.29 -10.13
C LEU A 303 -18.07 -0.62 -9.56
N LYS A 304 -19.10 0.18 -9.88
CA LYS A 304 -20.46 -0.05 -9.39
C LYS A 304 -21.13 -1.17 -10.17
N ASN A 305 -20.97 -1.18 -11.50
CA ASN A 305 -21.54 -2.21 -12.36
C ASN A 305 -20.62 -3.45 -12.50
N HIS A 306 -19.34 -3.32 -12.13
CA HIS A 306 -18.35 -4.39 -12.17
C HIS A 306 -17.66 -4.62 -10.81
N PRO A 307 -18.40 -5.02 -9.76
CA PRO A 307 -17.86 -5.15 -8.41
C PRO A 307 -16.80 -6.26 -8.27
N ASP A 308 -16.80 -7.25 -9.17
CA ASP A 308 -15.83 -8.36 -9.15
C ASP A 308 -14.38 -7.93 -9.46
N PHE A 309 -14.20 -6.76 -10.06
CA PHE A 309 -12.90 -6.21 -10.43
C PHE A 309 -12.35 -5.22 -9.39
N ILE A 310 -13.08 -5.04 -8.29
CA ILE A 310 -12.60 -4.22 -7.18
C ILE A 310 -11.34 -4.86 -6.60
N SER A 311 -10.19 -4.20 -6.83
CA SER A 311 -8.95 -4.55 -6.19
C SER A 311 -9.05 -4.36 -4.68
N LEU A 312 -8.43 -5.24 -3.91
CA LEU A 312 -8.23 -5.04 -2.48
C LEU A 312 -7.06 -4.08 -2.18
N GLY A 313 -6.30 -3.67 -3.20
CA GLY A 313 -5.10 -2.85 -3.06
C GLY A 313 -3.84 -3.68 -2.79
N GLY A 314 -2.70 -3.00 -2.68
CA GLY A 314 -1.42 -3.58 -2.28
C GLY A 314 -1.10 -3.29 -0.82
N GLY A 315 -0.14 -4.04 -0.27
CA GLY A 315 0.35 -3.88 1.10
C GLY A 315 1.85 -4.13 1.18
N PHE A 316 2.45 -3.77 2.31
CA PHE A 316 3.89 -3.90 2.60
C PHE A 316 4.06 -4.37 4.05
N GLY A 317 5.22 -4.95 4.38
CA GLY A 317 5.57 -5.34 5.75
C GLY A 317 5.93 -4.14 6.64
N PRO A 318 5.96 -4.29 7.98
CA PRO A 318 6.37 -3.20 8.86
C PRO A 318 7.84 -2.82 8.64
N VAL A 319 8.17 -1.54 8.78
CA VAL A 319 9.56 -1.02 8.66
C VAL A 319 10.36 -1.09 9.96
N ALA A 320 9.67 -1.31 11.09
CA ALA A 320 10.24 -1.54 12.41
C ALA A 320 9.75 -2.90 12.94
N ASP A 321 10.62 -3.64 13.62
CA ASP A 321 10.29 -4.98 14.12
C ASP A 321 9.17 -4.98 15.16
N ASP A 322 9.01 -3.86 15.88
CA ASP A 322 7.99 -3.62 16.90
C ASP A 322 6.81 -2.75 16.41
N GLY A 323 6.65 -2.62 15.09
CA GLY A 323 5.70 -1.71 14.46
C GLY A 323 4.69 -2.35 13.50
N TYR A 324 3.93 -1.49 12.83
CA TYR A 324 2.90 -1.84 11.86
C TYR A 324 3.16 -1.21 10.48
N GLY A 325 2.86 -1.98 9.43
CA GLY A 325 2.68 -1.48 8.07
C GLY A 325 1.18 -1.39 7.74
N VAL A 326 0.70 -0.23 7.30
CA VAL A 326 -0.70 -0.02 6.94
C VAL A 326 -0.83 0.61 5.57
N SER A 327 -1.33 -0.16 4.61
CA SER A 327 -1.75 0.37 3.32
C SER A 327 -3.27 0.49 3.26
N TYR A 328 -3.78 1.54 2.64
CA TYR A 328 -5.21 1.68 2.41
C TYR A 328 -5.52 2.22 1.01
N ILE A 329 -6.67 1.76 0.50
CA ILE A 329 -7.25 2.27 -0.74
C ILE A 329 -8.70 2.68 -0.49
N ILE A 330 -9.09 3.79 -1.10
CA ILE A 330 -10.47 4.28 -1.03
C ILE A 330 -11.16 3.90 -2.34
N VAL A 331 -12.14 2.99 -2.25
CA VAL A 331 -12.84 2.44 -3.40
C VAL A 331 -14.24 3.02 -3.48
N GLY A 332 -14.57 3.65 -4.61
CA GLY A 332 -15.90 4.25 -4.79
C GLY A 332 -16.20 5.32 -3.74
N GLU A 333 -17.45 5.36 -3.27
CA GLU A 333 -17.93 6.33 -2.27
C GLU A 333 -18.13 5.72 -0.87
N ASP A 334 -18.18 4.39 -0.78
CA ASP A 334 -18.73 3.63 0.35
C ASP A 334 -17.77 2.58 0.91
N MET A 335 -16.57 2.41 0.34
CA MET A 335 -15.63 1.39 0.79
C MET A 335 -14.19 1.89 0.95
N ILE A 336 -13.53 1.39 1.99
CA ILE A 336 -12.09 1.56 2.23
C ILE A 336 -11.51 0.16 2.47
N ASN A 337 -10.46 -0.23 1.75
CA ASN A 337 -9.76 -1.49 2.03
C ASN A 337 -8.46 -1.19 2.77
N PHE A 338 -8.16 -1.99 3.80
CA PHE A 338 -6.95 -1.88 4.60
C PHE A 338 -6.13 -3.15 4.50
N HIS A 339 -4.81 -3.00 4.36
CA HIS A 339 -3.82 -4.04 4.56
C HIS A 339 -2.99 -3.66 5.76
N VAL A 340 -3.07 -4.47 6.81
CA VAL A 340 -2.30 -4.30 8.04
C VAL A 340 -1.30 -5.43 8.12
N SER A 341 -0.05 -5.10 8.44
CA SER A 341 1.02 -6.06 8.67
C SER A 341 1.80 -5.75 9.93
N SER A 342 2.32 -6.79 10.57
CA SER A 342 3.19 -6.74 11.74
C SER A 342 4.11 -7.98 11.74
N LYS A 343 4.87 -8.19 12.82
CA LYS A 343 5.67 -9.40 13.00
C LYS A 343 5.14 -10.25 14.15
N HIS A 344 5.03 -11.55 13.93
CA HIS A 344 4.68 -12.55 14.94
C HIS A 344 5.72 -12.59 16.07
N SER A 345 6.99 -12.31 15.79
CA SER A 345 8.05 -12.21 16.80
C SER A 345 7.84 -11.09 17.82
N CYS A 346 7.02 -10.08 17.53
CA CYS A 346 6.73 -8.98 18.46
C CYS A 346 5.38 -9.21 19.15
N SER A 347 5.44 -9.56 20.44
CA SER A 347 4.25 -9.79 21.28
C SER A 347 3.35 -8.57 21.43
N ASP A 348 3.89 -7.37 21.21
CA ASP A 348 3.15 -6.12 21.35
C ASP A 348 2.35 -5.77 20.09
N THR A 349 2.60 -6.46 18.97
CA THR A 349 1.90 -6.23 17.69
C THR A 349 1.00 -7.39 17.30
N ASP A 350 -0.18 -7.07 16.78
CA ASP A 350 -1.12 -8.05 16.21
C ASP A 350 -1.95 -7.37 15.11
N SER A 351 -1.82 -7.83 13.87
CA SER A 351 -2.45 -7.18 12.71
C SER A 351 -3.98 -7.27 12.76
N HIS A 352 -4.53 -8.34 13.33
CA HIS A 352 -5.96 -8.55 13.46
C HIS A 352 -6.57 -7.66 14.56
N ARG A 353 -5.92 -7.60 15.72
CA ARG A 353 -6.28 -6.73 16.84
C ARG A 353 -6.20 -5.26 16.42
N PHE A 354 -5.11 -4.88 15.75
CA PHE A 354 -4.96 -3.51 15.25
C PHE A 354 -6.00 -3.18 14.17
N GLY A 355 -6.29 -4.13 13.26
CA GLY A 355 -7.39 -3.98 12.30
C GLY A 355 -8.76 -3.77 12.94
N ALA A 356 -9.05 -4.45 14.05
CA ALA A 356 -10.27 -4.23 14.82
C ALA A 356 -10.30 -2.82 15.46
N GLN A 357 -9.16 -2.34 15.97
CA GLN A 357 -9.03 -0.98 16.50
C GLN A 357 -9.20 0.08 15.41
N ILE A 358 -8.71 -0.15 14.19
CA ILE A 358 -8.93 0.74 13.04
C ILE A 358 -10.43 0.86 12.75
N LYS A 359 -11.15 -0.27 12.64
CA LYS A 359 -12.61 -0.25 12.41
C LYS A 359 -13.35 0.54 13.49
N LYS A 360 -12.99 0.31 14.75
CA LYS A 360 -13.59 1.00 15.89
C LYS A 360 -13.29 2.50 15.86
N ALA A 361 -12.04 2.89 15.62
CA ALA A 361 -11.63 4.29 15.52
C ALA A 361 -12.39 5.03 14.40
N LEU A 362 -12.50 4.43 13.22
CA LEU A 362 -13.27 4.98 12.09
C LEU A 362 -14.74 5.22 12.51
N ALA A 363 -15.39 4.23 13.12
CA ALA A 363 -16.79 4.32 13.54
C ALA A 363 -17.02 5.37 14.66
N ASP A 364 -16.13 5.42 15.65
CA ASP A 364 -16.23 6.36 16.77
C ASP A 364 -16.08 7.82 16.28
N ILE A 365 -15.10 8.09 15.43
CA ILE A 365 -14.89 9.42 14.84
C ILE A 365 -16.08 9.78 13.94
N MET A 366 -16.59 8.85 13.12
CA MET A 366 -17.76 9.12 12.30
C MET A 366 -19.00 9.45 13.15
N THR A 367 -19.18 8.74 14.26
CA THR A 367 -20.27 8.99 15.23
C THR A 367 -20.13 10.37 15.87
N LEU A 368 -18.92 10.75 16.25
CA LEU A 368 -18.62 12.09 16.79
C LEU A 368 -19.03 13.19 15.81
N LEU A 369 -18.69 13.04 14.52
CA LEU A 369 -18.94 14.05 13.48
C LEU A 369 -20.38 14.08 12.97
N SER A 370 -21.08 12.95 12.94
CA SER A 370 -22.43 12.84 12.36
C SER A 370 -23.55 13.43 13.23
N ALA A 371 -23.31 13.62 14.53
CA ALA A 371 -24.32 14.09 15.47
C ALA A 371 -24.85 15.51 15.19
N ASP A 372 -24.15 16.33 14.39
CA ASP A 372 -24.61 17.67 13.96
C ASP A 372 -25.51 17.66 12.70
N ALA A 373 -25.56 16.57 11.94
CA ALA A 373 -26.37 16.54 10.71
C ALA A 373 -27.88 16.62 11.00
N LYS A 374 -28.33 16.12 12.16
CA LYS A 374 -29.75 16.11 12.55
C LYS A 374 -30.23 17.41 13.20
N THR A 375 -29.34 18.23 13.76
CA THR A 375 -29.69 19.51 14.41
C THR A 375 -29.72 20.68 13.43
N SER A 376 -29.05 20.58 12.28
CA SER A 376 -29.04 21.64 11.26
C SER A 376 -30.26 21.63 10.32
N SER A 377 -31.02 20.53 10.24
CA SER A 377 -32.21 20.41 9.39
C SER A 377 -33.52 20.87 10.03
N SER A 378 -33.57 21.05 11.36
CA SER A 378 -34.79 21.45 12.07
C SER A 378 -34.98 22.97 12.21
N SER A 379 -33.97 23.79 11.89
CA SER A 379 -34.01 25.25 12.08
C SER A 379 -34.50 26.05 10.86
N LYS A 380 -34.83 25.41 9.73
CA LYS A 380 -35.32 26.09 8.50
C LYS A 380 -36.84 26.04 8.28
N GLY A 381 -37.61 25.48 9.21
CA GLY A 381 -39.06 25.27 9.06
C GLY A 381 -39.92 26.12 9.99
N ALA A 382 -39.70 27.43 10.09
CA ALA A 382 -40.61 28.32 10.83
C ALA A 382 -40.71 29.70 10.15
N VAL A 383 -41.29 29.74 8.95
CA VAL A 383 -41.76 30.99 8.35
C VAL A 383 -43.26 31.10 8.58
N ARG A 384 -43.61 32.13 9.35
CA ARG A 384 -44.95 32.58 9.73
C ARG A 384 -45.95 32.60 8.57
N SER A 385 -47.09 31.95 8.78
CA SER A 385 -48.35 32.30 8.12
C SER A 385 -48.77 33.73 8.51
N LYS A 386 -49.01 34.59 7.53
CA LYS A 386 -49.85 35.79 7.74
C LYS A 386 -51.03 35.72 6.78
N SER A 387 -52.20 35.59 7.39
CA SER A 387 -53.52 35.86 6.82
C SER A 387 -53.67 37.34 6.50
N LYS A 388 -54.04 37.67 5.28
CA LYS A 388 -55.23 38.45 4.91
C LYS A 388 -55.38 38.48 3.40
#